data_AF-A0A838TXL9-F1
#
_entry.id   AF-A0A838TXL9-F1
#
_cell.length_a   1.000
_cell.length_b   1.000
_cell.length_c   1.000
_cell.angle_alpha   90.00
_cell.angle_beta   90.00
_cell.angle_gamma   90.00
#
_symmetry.space_group_name_H-M   'P 1'
#
loop_
_entity.id
_entity.type
_entity.pdbx_description
1 polymer ?
#
loop_
_entity_poly.entity_id
_entity_poly.type
_entity_poly.pdbx_seq_one_letter_code
_entity_poly.pdbx_strand_id
1 'polypeptide(L)'
;MSEHYWFKANKSGYGWHPHSWEGWVVFFSYIGLLIHSFLQIDAISHSASDTLLNFLPRFLLFTAIITVITYLKGESITWGSKGRDQDDIP
;
A
#
# COMPACT_ATOMS: atom_id res chain seq x y z
N MET A 1 -16.33 -15.74 12.39
CA MET A 1 -16.33 -14.30 12.81
C MET A 1 -15.81 -13.49 11.64
N SER A 2 -16.68 -12.73 10.97
CA SER A 2 -16.33 -11.93 9.79
C SER A 2 -15.42 -10.76 10.17
N GLU A 3 -14.11 -11.02 10.27
CA GLU A 3 -13.13 -9.95 10.43
C GLU A 3 -13.14 -9.10 9.15
N HIS A 4 -13.59 -7.86 9.27
CA HIS A 4 -13.67 -6.92 8.17
C HIS A 4 -12.27 -6.37 7.90
N TYR A 5 -11.43 -7.17 7.23
CA TYR A 5 -10.07 -6.78 6.92
C TYR A 5 -10.04 -5.61 5.95
N TRP A 6 -9.13 -4.65 6.22
CA TRP A 6 -9.06 -3.46 5.38
C TRP A 6 -8.47 -3.77 4.01
N PHE A 7 -7.51 -4.70 4.03
CA PHE A 7 -6.82 -5.23 2.87
C PHE A 7 -6.92 -6.75 2.89
N LYS A 8 -7.42 -7.32 1.79
CA LYS A 8 -7.58 -8.77 1.64
C LYS A 8 -6.33 -9.34 0.95
N ALA A 9 -5.85 -10.47 1.44
CA ALA A 9 -4.71 -11.13 0.81
C ALA A 9 -5.15 -11.81 -0.49
N ASN A 10 -4.34 -11.72 -1.54
CA ASN A 10 -4.64 -12.45 -2.76
C ASN A 10 -4.46 -13.96 -2.51
N LYS A 11 -5.41 -14.80 -2.98
CA LYS A 11 -5.38 -16.27 -2.87
C LYS A 11 -4.10 -16.90 -3.43
N SER A 12 -3.40 -16.20 -4.31
CA SER A 12 -2.11 -16.61 -4.86
C SER A 12 -0.89 -16.31 -3.96
N GLY A 13 -1.08 -15.69 -2.78
CA GLY A 13 0.01 -15.36 -1.85
C GLY A 13 0.82 -14.11 -2.21
N TYR A 14 0.46 -13.41 -3.30
CA TYR A 14 1.14 -12.21 -3.76
C TYR A 14 0.36 -10.95 -3.38
N GLY A 15 0.77 -10.37 -2.24
CA GLY A 15 0.37 -9.03 -1.80
C GLY A 15 -1.07 -8.92 -1.30
N TRP A 16 -1.48 -7.67 -1.09
CA TRP A 16 -2.79 -7.30 -0.59
C TRP A 16 -3.49 -6.35 -1.55
N HIS A 17 -4.81 -6.45 -1.61
CA HIS A 17 -5.65 -5.49 -2.33
C HIS A 17 -6.65 -4.83 -1.37
N PRO A 18 -6.93 -3.53 -1.52
CA PRO A 18 -7.93 -2.86 -0.70
C PRO A 18 -9.29 -3.51 -0.94
N HIS A 19 -9.92 -3.99 0.14
CA HIS A 19 -11.25 -4.61 0.10
C HIS A 19 -12.29 -3.71 0.78
N SER A 20 -11.87 -2.98 1.81
CA SER A 20 -12.68 -2.00 2.52
C SER A 20 -12.55 -0.59 1.94
N TRP A 21 -13.54 0.25 2.22
CA TRP A 21 -13.48 1.69 1.94
C TRP A 21 -12.30 2.37 2.65
N GLU A 22 -11.91 1.90 3.83
CA GLU A 22 -10.77 2.41 4.62
C GLU A 22 -9.44 2.13 3.90
N GLY A 23 -9.30 0.93 3.33
CA GLY A 23 -8.14 0.57 2.52
C GLY A 23 -8.02 1.40 1.24
N TRP A 24 -9.15 1.69 0.59
CA TRP A 24 -9.19 2.61 -0.55
C TRP A 24 -8.83 4.04 -0.16
N VAL A 25 -9.32 4.56 0.97
CA VAL A 25 -8.96 5.89 1.47
C VAL A 25 -7.47 5.98 1.73
N VAL A 26 -6.86 4.98 2.37
CA VAL A 26 -5.41 4.93 2.59
C VAL A 26 -4.64 4.89 1.27
N PHE A 27 -5.10 4.09 0.31
CA PHE A 27 -4.49 3.97 -1.01
C PHE A 27 -4.56 5.28 -1.81
N PHE A 28 -5.73 5.92 -1.88
CA PHE A 28 -5.89 7.21 -2.54
C PHE A 28 -5.12 8.32 -1.84
N SER A 29 -5.05 8.30 -0.50
CA SER A 29 -4.24 9.24 0.26
C SER A 29 -2.75 9.10 -0.08
N TYR A 30 -2.25 7.87 -0.21
CA TYR A 30 -0.88 7.60 -0.63
C TYR A 30 -0.60 8.09 -2.06
N ILE A 31 -1.50 7.81 -3.01
CA ILE A 31 -1.38 8.32 -4.38
C ILE A 31 -1.40 9.86 -4.39
N GLY A 32 -2.30 10.49 -3.64
CA GLY A 32 -2.38 11.94 -3.51
C GLY A 32 -1.09 12.55 -2.95
N LEU A 33 -0.53 11.96 -1.89
CA LEU A 33 0.75 12.38 -1.31
C LEU A 33 1.91 12.23 -2.29
N LEU A 34 1.92 11.16 -3.10
CA LEU A 34 2.93 10.96 -4.14
C LEU A 34 2.84 12.01 -5.23
N ILE A 35 1.64 12.25 -5.78
CA ILE A 35 1.42 13.26 -6.80
C ILE A 35 1.78 14.64 -6.26
N HIS A 36 1.33 14.97 -5.04
CA HIS A 36 1.67 16.24 -4.40
C HIS A 36 3.17 16.41 -4.19
N SER A 37 3.85 15.36 -3.72
CA SER A 37 5.32 15.37 -3.56
C SER A 37 6.03 15.54 -4.90
N PHE A 38 5.53 14.90 -5.96
CA PHE A 38 6.08 15.03 -7.31
C PHE A 38 5.93 16.47 -7.83
N LEU A 39 4.71 17.03 -7.77
CA LEU A 39 4.43 18.41 -8.20
C LEU A 39 5.24 19.44 -7.41
N GLN A 40 5.40 19.24 -6.10
CA GLN A 40 6.16 20.15 -5.25
C GLN A 40 7.66 20.14 -5.61
N ILE A 41 8.24 18.97 -5.89
CA ILE A 41 9.66 18.85 -6.23
C ILE A 41 9.90 19.35 -7.66
N ASP A 42 9.03 19.01 -8.61
CA ASP A 42 9.09 19.51 -9.99
C ASP A 42 9.07 21.06 -10.04
N ALA A 43 8.26 21.70 -9.20
CA ALA A 43 8.18 23.16 -9.11
C ALA A 43 9.45 23.84 -8.54
N ILE A 44 10.30 23.11 -7.80
CA ILE A 44 11.48 23.65 -7.11
C ILE A 44 12.78 23.25 -7.83
N SER A 45 12.79 22.12 -8.55
CA SER A 45 14.00 21.54 -9.11
C SER A 45 14.30 22.05 -10.51
N HIS A 46 15.50 22.61 -10.71
CA HIS A 46 15.99 23.06 -12.02
C HIS A 46 16.47 21.92 -12.94
N SER A 47 16.56 20.69 -12.44
CA SER A 47 17.01 19.53 -13.21
C SER A 47 16.37 18.24 -12.70
N ALA A 48 15.95 17.38 -13.64
CA ALA A 48 15.21 16.14 -13.34
C ALA A 48 15.98 15.14 -12.46
N SER A 49 17.32 15.14 -12.52
CA SER A 49 18.16 14.27 -11.67
C SER A 49 18.09 14.69 -10.19
N ASP A 50 18.01 15.98 -9.91
CA ASP A 50 17.92 16.51 -8.54
C ASP A 50 16.53 16.22 -7.93
N THR A 51 15.50 16.32 -8.78
CA THR A 51 14.13 15.88 -8.46
C THR A 51 14.12 14.42 -8.05
N LEU A 52 14.73 13.53 -8.85
CA LEU A 52 14.71 12.09 -8.61
C LEU A 52 15.45 11.72 -7.31
N LEU A 53 16.62 12.32 -7.07
CA LEU A 53 17.42 12.06 -5.87
C LEU A 53 16.71 12.52 -4.59
N ASN A 54 15.97 13.63 -4.63
CA ASN A 54 15.17 14.12 -3.49
C ASN A 54 13.83 13.40 -3.32
N PHE A 55 13.25 12.90 -4.42
CA PHE A 55 11.98 12.18 -4.43
C PHE A 55 12.15 10.73 -3.97
N LEU A 56 13.21 10.03 -4.39
CA LEU A 56 13.44 8.62 -4.09
C LEU A 56 13.38 8.26 -2.59
N PRO A 57 14.06 8.96 -1.66
CA PRO A 57 13.95 8.66 -0.23
C PRO A 57 12.55 8.94 0.33
N ARG A 58 11.88 9.98 -0.18
CA ARG A 58 10.49 10.34 0.20
C ARG A 58 9.49 9.29 -0.28
N PHE A 59 9.65 8.84 -1.53
CA PHE A 59 8.90 7.75 -2.13
C PHE A 59 9.06 6.46 -1.34
N LEU A 60 10.30 6.08 -1.01
CA LEU A 60 10.60 4.89 -0.22
C LEU A 60 9.98 4.98 1.17
N LEU A 61 10.04 6.15 1.82
CA LEU A 61 9.42 6.37 3.13
C LEU A 61 7.90 6.18 3.06
N PHE A 62 7.22 6.83 2.10
CA PHE A 62 5.78 6.66 1.94
C PHE A 62 5.39 5.22 1.59
N THR A 63 6.18 4.56 0.73
CA THR A 63 5.98 3.16 0.36
C THR A 63 6.13 2.24 1.57
N ALA A 64 7.15 2.47 2.40
CA ALA A 64 7.36 1.71 3.62
C ALA A 64 6.22 1.90 4.62
N ILE A 65 5.74 3.14 4.80
CA ILE A 65 4.60 3.43 5.69
C ILE A 65 3.34 2.70 5.22
N ILE A 66 2.97 2.82 3.94
CA ILE A 66 1.77 2.11 3.45
C ILE A 66 1.95 0.60 3.50
N THR A 67 3.15 0.08 3.23
CA THR A 67 3.45 -1.35 3.34
C THR A 67 3.26 -1.85 4.77
N VAL A 68 3.72 -1.09 5.77
CA VAL A 68 3.50 -1.42 7.19
C VAL A 68 2.03 -1.37 7.54
N ILE A 69 1.29 -0.35 7.07
CA ILE A 69 -0.15 -0.24 7.31
C ILE A 69 -0.90 -1.44 6.69
N THR A 70 -0.58 -1.82 5.45
CA THR A 70 -1.17 -3.00 4.80
C THR A 70 -0.79 -4.29 5.48
N TYR A 71 0.40 -4.38 6.09
CA TYR A 71 0.82 -5.57 6.83
C TYR A 71 0.10 -5.68 8.18
N LEU A 72 -0.12 -4.57 8.87
CA LEU A 72 -0.77 -4.52 10.18
C LEU A 72 -2.29 -4.63 10.09
N LYS A 73 -2.90 -4.08 9.03
CA LYS A 73 -4.36 -4.03 8.82
C LYS A 73 -4.87 -4.95 7.72
N GLY A 74 -3.97 -5.65 7.05
CA GLY A 74 -4.31 -6.66 6.06
C GLY A 74 -4.32 -8.07 6.64
N GLU A 75 -5.00 -8.98 5.96
CA GLU A 75 -4.89 -10.40 6.25
C GLU A 75 -3.44 -10.87 6.22
N SER A 76 -3.10 -11.85 7.06
CA SER A 76 -1.80 -12.50 6.94
C SER A 76 -1.65 -13.11 5.55
N ILE A 77 -0.61 -12.73 4.82
CA ILE A 77 -0.24 -13.36 3.55
C ILE A 77 0.17 -14.80 3.84
N THR A 78 -0.76 -15.73 3.67
CA THR A 78 -0.47 -17.15 3.74
C THR A 78 0.03 -17.63 2.38
N TRP A 79 1.25 -18.17 2.35
CA TRP A 79 1.76 -18.85 1.17
C TRP A 79 1.20 -20.27 1.08
N GLY A 80 0.61 -20.62 -0.06
CA GLY A 80 0.15 -21.98 -0.35
C GLY A 80 -1.20 -22.37 0.30
N SER A 81 -1.44 -23.68 0.42
CA SER A 81 -2.77 -24.29 0.68
C SER A 81 -3.57 -23.71 1.85
N LYS A 82 -2.92 -23.09 2.85
CA LYS A 82 -3.55 -22.43 3.99
C LYS A 82 -4.44 -21.23 3.63
N GLY A 83 -4.22 -20.60 2.48
CA GLY A 83 -5.06 -19.49 2.00
C GLY A 83 -6.44 -19.91 1.51
N ARG A 84 -6.70 -21.21 1.34
CA ARG A 84 -8.04 -21.74 0.97
C ARG A 84 -8.91 -22.00 2.19
N ASP A 85 -8.31 -22.27 3.34
CA ASP A 85 -9.02 -22.67 4.56
C ASP A 85 -9.64 -21.47 5.32
N GLN A 86 -9.23 -20.24 4.97
CA GLN A 86 -9.78 -18.99 5.52
C GLN A 86 -11.21 -18.70 5.01
N ASP A 87 -11.57 -19.27 3.86
CA ASP A 87 -12.88 -19.12 3.21
C ASP A 87 -13.98 -19.96 3.88
N ASP A 88 -13.58 -21.01 4.61
CA ASP A 88 -14.46 -22.07 5.13
C ASP A 88 -14.81 -21.89 6.61
N ILE A 89 -14.44 -20.76 7.24
CA ILE A 89 -14.79 -20.46 8.63
C ILE A 89 -16.09 -19.63 8.65
N PRO A 90 -17.20 -20.17 9.19
CA PRO A 90 -18.49 -19.47 9.22
C PRO A 90 -18.53 -18.20 10.09
#